data_AF-A0A935MM59-F1
#
_entry.id   AF-A0A935MM59-F1
#
_cell.length_a   1.000
_cell.length_b   1.000
_cell.length_c   1.000
_cell.angle_alpha   90.00
_cell.angle_beta   90.00
_cell.angle_gamma   90.00
#
_symmetry.space_group_name_H-M   'P 1'
#
loop_
_entity.id
_entity.type
_entity.pdbx_description
1 polymer ?
#
loop_
_entity_poly.entity_id
_entity_poly.type
_entity_poly.pdbx_seq_one_letter_code
_entity_poly.pdbx_strand_id
1 'polypeptide(L)'
;MSDSSEKPVRGDPTWVAPALTKSAKTRVVGKTNVFFGPPLAILAEGQKNTMEISGKLNRTAERYMEILKHHGLELTEPERLCLAHICQIGFMSPLEISELPFEVGLTRFECDGLDKVALATKLEAVSFADLVAVVESLGF
;
A
#
# COMPACT_ATOMS: atom_id res chain seq x y z
N MET A 1 56.32 -18.15 21.15
CA MET A 1 55.22 -17.25 21.54
C MET A 1 54.53 -16.81 20.26
N SER A 2 53.59 -17.62 19.76
CA SER A 2 52.91 -17.35 18.50
C SER A 2 51.49 -16.89 18.82
N ASP A 3 51.33 -15.56 18.81
CA ASP A 3 50.08 -14.88 19.07
C ASP A 3 49.10 -15.16 17.92
N SER A 4 48.17 -16.08 18.16
CA SER A 4 47.12 -16.46 17.21
C SER A 4 45.87 -15.69 17.62
N SER A 5 45.67 -14.49 17.09
CA SER A 5 44.41 -13.78 17.28
C SER A 5 43.29 -14.61 16.64
N GLU A 6 42.46 -15.23 17.49
CA GLU A 6 41.26 -15.94 17.05
C GLU A 6 40.37 -14.95 16.29
N LYS A 7 40.02 -15.32 15.05
CA LYS A 7 39.07 -14.53 14.27
C LYS A 7 37.70 -14.62 14.93
N PRO A 8 36.94 -13.52 14.99
CA PRO A 8 35.58 -13.55 15.51
C PRO A 8 34.77 -14.65 14.84
N VAL A 9 33.93 -15.34 15.60
CA VAL A 9 33.05 -16.40 15.10
C VAL A 9 31.62 -15.87 14.97
N ARG A 10 30.81 -16.54 14.14
CA ARG A 10 29.41 -16.17 13.92
C ARG A 10 28.66 -16.13 15.26
N GLY A 11 28.17 -14.94 15.64
CA GLY A 11 27.53 -14.68 16.93
C GLY A 11 28.28 -13.64 17.78
N ASP A 12 29.54 -13.36 17.46
CA ASP A 12 30.30 -12.25 18.03
C ASP A 12 29.83 -10.90 17.41
N PRO A 13 29.58 -9.84 18.21
CA PRO A 13 29.18 -8.52 17.69
C PRO A 13 30.20 -7.90 16.70
N THR A 14 31.47 -8.31 16.79
CA THR A 14 32.56 -7.86 15.92
C THR A 14 32.74 -8.75 14.68
N TRP A 15 31.92 -9.79 14.52
CA TRP A 15 31.96 -10.67 13.38
C TRP A 15 31.33 -10.04 12.14
N VAL A 16 32.15 -9.78 11.13
CA VAL A 16 31.71 -9.35 9.80
C VAL A 16 31.65 -10.56 8.87
N ALA A 17 30.48 -10.82 8.29
CA ALA A 17 30.32 -11.90 7.33
C ALA A 17 31.23 -11.69 6.11
N PRO A 18 32.04 -12.68 5.70
CA PRO A 18 32.89 -12.54 4.52
C PRO A 18 32.04 -12.38 3.26
N ALA A 19 32.48 -11.50 2.35
CA ALA A 19 31.82 -11.28 1.08
C ALA A 19 31.73 -12.59 0.28
N LEU A 20 30.52 -12.95 -0.16
CA LEU A 20 30.30 -14.19 -0.91
C LEU A 20 31.03 -14.16 -2.25
N THR A 21 31.74 -15.24 -2.56
CA THR A 21 32.35 -15.44 -3.87
C THR A 21 31.27 -15.57 -4.95
N LYS A 22 31.60 -15.28 -6.21
CA LYS A 22 30.64 -15.40 -7.34
C LYS A 22 30.02 -16.80 -7.45
N SER A 23 30.78 -17.85 -7.10
CA SER A 23 30.31 -19.24 -7.07
C SER A 23 29.46 -19.59 -5.84
N ALA A 24 29.64 -18.87 -4.72
CA ALA A 24 28.81 -19.02 -3.51
C ALA A 24 27.49 -18.22 -3.58
N LYS A 25 27.27 -17.42 -4.64
CA LYS A 25 25.95 -16.87 -4.98
C LYS A 25 25.04 -17.96 -5.60
N THR A 26 24.92 -19.12 -4.96
CA THR A 26 23.93 -20.15 -5.32
C THR A 26 22.66 -19.96 -4.50
N ARG A 27 22.02 -18.83 -4.75
CA ARG A 27 20.58 -18.65 -4.68
C ARG A 27 20.29 -17.34 -5.39
N VAL A 28 20.18 -17.39 -6.72
CA VAL A 28 19.07 -16.62 -7.30
C VAL A 28 17.87 -17.25 -6.61
N VAL A 29 17.37 -16.64 -5.54
CA VAL A 29 15.99 -16.84 -5.14
C VAL A 29 15.26 -16.48 -6.42
N GLY A 30 14.89 -17.50 -7.21
CA GLY A 30 14.14 -17.31 -8.44
C GLY A 30 13.02 -16.41 -8.02
N LYS A 31 13.03 -15.15 -8.47
CA LYS A 31 12.06 -14.16 -8.02
C LYS A 31 10.73 -14.85 -8.24
N THR A 32 9.98 -15.11 -7.17
CA THR A 32 8.63 -15.62 -7.30
C THR A 32 7.98 -14.77 -8.38
N ASN A 33 7.52 -15.40 -9.46
CA ASN A 33 6.93 -14.65 -10.56
C ASN A 33 5.77 -13.86 -9.95
N VAL A 34 5.94 -12.53 -9.88
CA VAL A 34 4.90 -11.65 -9.37
C VAL A 34 3.87 -11.56 -10.46
N PHE A 35 2.72 -12.18 -10.24
CA PHE A 35 1.59 -12.05 -11.15
C PHE A 35 0.97 -10.68 -10.95
N PHE A 36 0.96 -9.89 -12.01
CA PHE A 36 0.20 -8.65 -12.04
C PHE A 36 -1.19 -8.94 -12.56
N GLY A 37 -2.22 -8.61 -11.78
CA GLY A 37 -3.57 -8.42 -12.30
C GLY A 37 -3.70 -7.05 -12.98
N PRO A 38 -4.77 -6.79 -13.74
CA PRO A 38 -5.16 -5.43 -14.10
C PRO A 38 -5.34 -4.57 -12.83
N PRO A 39 -4.90 -3.29 -12.82
CA PRO A 39 -4.39 -2.50 -13.95
C PRO A 39 -2.89 -2.66 -14.25
N LEU A 40 -2.11 -3.28 -13.35
CA LEU A 40 -0.65 -3.37 -13.48
C LEU A 40 -0.21 -4.27 -14.64
N ALA A 41 -0.98 -5.31 -14.96
CA ALA A 41 -0.77 -6.15 -16.14
C ALA A 41 -0.82 -5.33 -17.44
N ILE A 42 -1.80 -4.42 -17.53
CA ILE A 42 -2.00 -3.53 -18.69
C ILE A 42 -0.87 -2.50 -18.74
N LEU A 43 -0.51 -1.92 -17.59
CA LEU A 43 0.59 -0.96 -17.50
C LEU A 43 1.92 -1.54 -18.01
N ALA A 44 2.18 -2.81 -17.69
CA ALA A 44 3.37 -3.56 -18.09
C ALA A 44 3.23 -4.28 -19.45
N GLU A 45 2.11 -4.15 -20.15
CA GLU A 45 1.83 -4.87 -21.40
C GLU A 45 2.89 -4.56 -22.48
N GLY A 46 3.25 -5.59 -23.24
CA GLY A 46 4.25 -5.52 -24.31
C GLY A 46 5.70 -5.37 -23.83
N GLN A 47 5.95 -5.23 -22.52
CA GLN A 47 7.29 -5.09 -21.97
C GLN A 47 7.87 -6.46 -21.62
N LYS A 48 9.10 -6.73 -22.10
CA LYS A 48 9.86 -7.94 -21.74
C LYS A 48 11.08 -7.64 -20.87
N ASN A 49 11.46 -6.37 -20.77
CA ASN A 49 12.59 -5.92 -19.98
C ASN A 49 12.15 -5.60 -18.54
N THR A 50 12.70 -6.33 -17.58
CA THR A 50 12.40 -6.16 -16.16
C THR A 50 12.69 -4.75 -15.64
N MET A 51 13.70 -4.06 -16.17
CA MET A 51 14.04 -2.69 -15.75
C MET A 51 12.97 -1.68 -16.21
N GLU A 52 12.42 -1.86 -17.41
CA GLU A 52 11.36 -1.00 -17.94
C GLU A 52 10.05 -1.20 -17.15
N ILE A 53 9.71 -2.46 -16.86
CA ILE A 53 8.57 -2.81 -16.00
C ILE A 53 8.75 -2.17 -14.61
N SER A 54 9.92 -2.35 -13.99
CA SER A 54 10.22 -1.76 -12.67
C SER A 54 10.14 -0.24 -12.69
N GLY A 55 10.64 0.42 -13.75
CA GLY A 55 10.57 1.88 -13.89
C GLY A 55 9.14 2.39 -14.03
N LYS A 56 8.27 1.67 -14.75
CA LYS A 56 6.83 2.01 -14.86
C LYS A 56 6.11 1.88 -13.52
N LEU A 57 6.36 0.78 -12.80
CA LEU A 57 5.77 0.55 -11.48
C LEU A 57 6.19 1.63 -10.49
N ASN A 58 7.50 1.91 -10.39
CA ASN A 58 8.01 2.93 -9.46
C ASN A 58 7.43 4.31 -9.76
N ARG A 59 7.45 4.75 -11.02
CA ARG A 59 6.88 6.06 -11.37
C ARG A 59 5.39 6.15 -11.09
N THR A 60 4.66 5.06 -11.26
CA THR A 60 3.21 5.00 -10.97
C THR A 60 2.99 5.09 -9.46
N ALA A 61 3.75 4.33 -8.67
CA ALA A 61 3.71 4.40 -7.22
C ALA A 61 4.11 5.79 -6.69
N GLU A 62 5.19 6.40 -7.18
CA GLU A 62 5.61 7.75 -6.79
C GLU A 62 4.51 8.78 -7.02
N ARG A 63 3.87 8.75 -8.20
CA ARG A 63 2.76 9.66 -8.53
C ARG A 63 1.53 9.38 -7.68
N TYR A 64 1.21 8.12 -7.44
CA TYR A 64 0.12 7.73 -6.55
C TYR A 64 0.32 8.28 -5.14
N MET A 65 1.49 8.02 -4.55
CA MET A 65 1.83 8.52 -3.21
C MET A 65 1.85 10.05 -3.14
N GLU A 66 2.22 10.73 -4.23
CA GLU A 66 2.16 12.19 -4.29
C GLU A 66 0.72 12.71 -4.34
N ILE A 67 -0.17 12.07 -5.12
CA ILE A 67 -1.61 12.39 -5.14
C ILE A 67 -2.17 12.30 -3.71
N LEU A 68 -1.87 11.23 -2.97
CA LEU A 68 -2.35 11.05 -1.60
C LEU A 68 -1.94 12.18 -0.63
N LYS A 69 -0.88 12.94 -0.91
CA LYS A 69 -0.47 14.07 -0.05
C LYS A 69 -1.28 15.34 -0.30
N HIS A 70 -1.85 15.49 -1.49
CA HIS A 70 -2.61 16.68 -1.91
C HIS A 70 -4.12 16.46 -1.87
N HIS A 71 -4.55 15.22 -1.63
CA HIS A 71 -5.93 14.78 -1.64
C HIS A 71 -6.36 14.23 -0.28
N GLY A 72 -7.66 14.23 -0.06
CA GLY A 72 -8.27 13.72 1.15
C GLY A 72 -9.42 14.60 1.62
N LEU A 73 -9.97 14.22 2.77
CA LEU A 73 -11.12 14.88 3.34
C LEU A 73 -10.96 14.92 4.85
N GLU A 74 -11.23 16.07 5.46
CA GLU A 74 -11.29 16.16 6.90
C GLU A 74 -12.53 15.41 7.43
N LEU A 75 -12.24 14.40 8.24
CA LEU A 75 -13.24 13.56 8.88
C LEU A 75 -13.14 13.72 10.39
N THR A 76 -14.31 13.80 11.01
CA THR A 76 -14.45 13.66 12.46
C THR A 76 -14.27 12.20 12.87
N GLU A 77 -14.04 11.95 14.16
CA GLU A 77 -13.89 10.57 14.66
C GLU A 77 -15.11 9.68 14.38
N PRO A 78 -16.37 10.13 14.60
CA PRO A 78 -17.55 9.35 14.25
C PRO A 78 -17.60 8.97 12.76
N GLU A 79 -17.24 9.89 11.88
CA GLU A 79 -17.21 9.66 10.43
C GLU A 79 -16.12 8.65 10.05
N ARG A 80 -14.92 8.77 10.62
CA ARG A 80 -13.84 7.80 10.43
C ARG A 80 -14.24 6.39 10.85
N LEU A 81 -14.91 6.25 12.00
CA LEU A 81 -15.40 4.96 12.50
C LEU A 81 -16.47 4.36 11.59
N CYS A 82 -17.39 5.18 11.09
CA CYS A 82 -18.40 4.76 10.13
C CYS A 82 -17.78 4.23 8.84
N LEU A 83 -16.82 4.97 8.27
CA LEU A 83 -16.13 4.56 7.05
C LEU A 83 -15.26 3.33 7.25
N ALA A 84 -14.50 3.24 8.34
CA ALA A 84 -13.74 2.03 8.68
C ALA A 84 -14.66 0.80 8.83
N HIS A 85 -15.87 0.98 9.37
CA HIS A 85 -16.87 -0.09 9.43
C HIS A 85 -17.36 -0.51 8.04
N ILE A 86 -17.52 0.41 7.10
CA ILE A 86 -17.91 0.10 5.71
C ILE A 86 -16.76 -0.60 4.97
N CYS A 87 -15.53 -0.11 5.12
CA CYS A 87 -14.36 -0.67 4.42
C CYS A 87 -14.01 -2.12 4.83
N GLN A 88 -14.47 -2.58 6.00
CA GLN A 88 -14.29 -3.95 6.47
C GLN A 88 -12.81 -4.38 6.50
N ILE A 89 -12.43 -5.53 5.94
CA ILE A 89 -11.04 -6.02 5.91
C ILE A 89 -10.68 -6.36 4.46
N GLY A 90 -9.66 -5.72 3.92
CA GLY A 90 -9.06 -6.09 2.64
C GLY A 90 -9.02 -4.94 1.64
N PHE A 91 -8.90 -5.31 0.37
CA PHE A 91 -8.82 -4.40 -0.76
C PHE A 91 -10.20 -3.89 -1.15
N MET A 92 -10.33 -2.58 -1.31
CA MET A 92 -11.52 -1.95 -1.89
C MET A 92 -11.28 -1.61 -3.37
N SER A 93 -12.15 -2.10 -4.24
CA SER A 93 -12.09 -1.79 -5.67
C SER A 93 -12.48 -0.34 -5.96
N PRO A 94 -12.06 0.24 -7.10
CA PRO A 94 -12.45 1.59 -7.48
C PRO A 94 -13.96 1.83 -7.52
N LEU A 95 -14.75 0.81 -7.86
CA LEU A 95 -16.21 0.90 -7.84
C LEU A 95 -16.73 1.05 -6.41
N GLU A 96 -16.28 0.17 -5.50
CA GLU A 96 -16.67 0.24 -4.08
C GLU A 96 -16.26 1.59 -3.46
N ILE A 97 -15.08 2.13 -3.79
CA ILE A 97 -14.65 3.47 -3.35
C ILE A 97 -15.63 4.55 -3.85
N SER A 98 -16.06 4.46 -5.10
CA SER A 98 -17.01 5.44 -5.67
C SER A 98 -18.42 5.35 -5.08
N GLU A 99 -18.79 4.19 -4.52
CA GLU A 99 -20.10 3.94 -3.91
C GLU A 99 -20.14 4.21 -2.41
N LEU A 100 -19.00 4.60 -1.78
CA LEU A 100 -18.94 4.96 -0.36
C LEU A 100 -20.04 5.92 0.13
N PRO A 101 -20.39 7.01 -0.61
CA PRO A 101 -21.45 7.89 -0.14
C PRO A 101 -22.81 7.18 -0.03
N PHE A 102 -23.10 6.27 -0.97
CA PHE A 102 -24.30 5.46 -0.96
C PHE A 102 -24.28 4.43 0.18
N GLU A 103 -23.15 3.76 0.39
CA GLU A 103 -22.97 2.78 1.47
C GLU A 103 -23.12 3.42 2.86
N VAL A 104 -22.68 4.67 3.05
CA VAL A 104 -22.94 5.44 4.29
C VAL A 104 -24.44 5.63 4.53
N GLY A 105 -25.24 5.81 3.48
CA GLY A 105 -26.69 5.89 3.59
C GLY A 105 -27.35 4.58 4.00
N LEU A 106 -26.78 3.44 3.60
CA LEU A 106 -27.34 2.10 3.83
C LEU A 106 -26.85 1.41 5.11
N THR A 107 -25.67 1.78 5.60
CA THR A 107 -25.08 1.11 6.76
C THR A 107 -25.96 1.26 8.00
N ARG A 108 -26.00 0.19 8.80
CA ARG A 108 -26.67 0.16 10.11
C ARG A 108 -25.77 0.68 11.24
N PHE A 109 -24.54 1.08 10.92
CA PHE A 109 -23.62 1.64 11.89
C PHE A 109 -24.18 2.93 12.48
N GLU A 110 -24.07 3.04 13.80
CA GLU A 110 -24.48 4.21 14.58
C GLU A 110 -23.42 4.47 15.66
N CYS A 111 -23.10 5.74 15.90
CA CYS A 111 -22.30 6.18 17.03
C CYS A 111 -22.63 7.63 17.39
N ASP A 112 -22.34 8.02 18.63
CA ASP A 112 -22.63 9.36 19.12
C ASP A 112 -21.90 10.42 18.28
N GLY A 113 -22.66 11.42 17.80
CA GLY A 113 -22.15 12.52 16.98
C GLY A 113 -22.01 12.20 15.49
N LEU A 114 -22.42 11.02 15.02
CA LEU A 114 -22.46 10.70 13.59
C LEU A 114 -23.71 11.26 12.91
N ASP A 115 -23.51 12.10 11.89
CA ASP A 115 -24.56 12.48 10.94
C ASP A 115 -24.27 11.81 9.59
N LYS A 116 -25.00 10.72 9.29
CA LYS A 116 -24.82 9.96 8.04
C LYS A 116 -25.23 10.73 6.80
N VAL A 117 -26.22 11.63 6.91
CA VAL A 117 -26.69 12.42 5.76
C VAL A 117 -25.64 13.49 5.41
N ALA A 118 -25.09 14.15 6.44
CA ALA A 118 -24.00 15.10 6.24
C ALA A 118 -22.73 14.42 5.71
N LEU A 119 -22.36 13.24 6.25
CA LEU A 119 -21.21 12.48 5.77
C LEU A 119 -21.38 12.04 4.31
N ALA A 120 -22.53 11.47 3.94
CA ALA A 120 -22.81 11.07 2.56
C ALA A 120 -22.70 12.26 1.61
N THR A 121 -23.34 13.39 1.93
CA THR A 121 -23.26 14.62 1.12
C THR A 121 -21.82 15.12 0.98
N LYS A 122 -21.03 15.05 2.06
CA LYS A 122 -19.61 15.43 2.05
C LYS A 122 -18.81 14.54 1.10
N LEU A 123 -19.05 13.22 1.11
CA LEU A 123 -18.37 12.26 0.24
C LEU A 123 -18.80 12.37 -1.23
N GLU A 124 -20.06 12.70 -1.52
CA GLU A 124 -20.54 12.96 -2.89
C GLU A 124 -19.90 14.22 -3.50
N ALA A 125 -19.53 15.19 -2.68
CA ALA A 125 -19.01 16.49 -3.13
C ALA A 125 -17.51 16.48 -3.47
N VAL A 126 -16.76 15.47 -3.02
CA VAL A 126 -15.30 15.40 -3.22
C VAL A 126 -14.93 14.64 -4.50
N SER A 127 -13.68 14.79 -4.93
CA SER A 127 -13.21 14.05 -6.11
C SER A 127 -12.98 12.58 -5.77
N PHE A 128 -12.96 11.72 -6.80
CA PHE A 128 -12.58 10.33 -6.61
C PHE A 128 -11.18 10.16 -5.97
N ALA A 129 -10.24 11.05 -6.29
CA ALA A 129 -8.90 11.02 -5.68
C ALA A 129 -8.94 11.30 -4.18
N ASP A 130 -9.86 12.16 -3.72
CA ASP A 130 -10.07 12.41 -2.30
C ASP A 130 -10.70 11.20 -1.60
N LEU A 131 -11.65 10.51 -2.25
CA LEU A 131 -12.22 9.26 -1.73
C LEU A 131 -11.15 8.17 -1.58
N VAL A 132 -10.28 8.00 -2.58
CA VAL A 132 -9.14 7.08 -2.50
C VAL A 132 -8.23 7.45 -1.33
N ALA A 133 -7.90 8.73 -1.17
CA ALA A 133 -7.05 9.19 -0.06
C ALA A 133 -7.71 8.96 1.31
N VAL A 134 -9.03 9.11 1.42
CA VAL A 134 -9.77 8.74 2.63
C VAL A 134 -9.60 7.27 2.95
N VAL A 135 -9.83 6.38 1.99
CA VAL A 135 -9.74 4.92 2.19
C VAL A 135 -8.32 4.50 2.60
N GLU A 136 -7.30 5.01 1.90
CA GLU A 136 -5.89 4.75 2.23
C GLU A 136 -5.51 5.26 3.63
N SER A 137 -6.05 6.42 4.05
CA SER A 137 -5.80 6.96 5.39
C SER A 137 -6.41 6.10 6.51
N LEU A 138 -7.40 5.28 6.18
CA LEU A 138 -8.01 4.31 7.09
C LEU A 138 -7.28 2.95 7.10
N GLY A 139 -6.31 2.75 6.18
CA GLY A 139 -5.47 1.56 6.10
C GLY A 139 -6.00 0.43 5.21
N PHE A 140 -6.83 0.77 4.21
CA PHE A 140 -7.45 -0.16 3.26
C PHE A 140 -6.98 0.05 1.82
#